data_AF-A0A928S0H5-F1
#
_entry.id   AF-A0A928S0H5-F1
#
_cell.length_a   1.000
_cell.length_b   1.000
_cell.length_c   1.000
_cell.angle_alpha   90.00
_cell.angle_beta   90.00
_cell.angle_gamma   90.00
#
_symmetry.space_group_name_H-M   'P 1'
#
loop_
_entity.id
_entity.type
_entity.pdbx_description
1 polymer ?
#
loop_
_entity_poly.entity_id
_entity_poly.type
_entity_poly.pdbx_seq_one_letter_code
_entity_poly.pdbx_strand_id
1 'polypeptide(L)'
;MRRSRGLSLVEVLASLTLIAGTMTALLLAQARSLRQLAATRQGTEAHTLAEELILTWKADPSSVASDGAFNATLRWVRKESPSWRTSTRELQEIRLRVYRGDEDAVLAEYVWLEAPRRGDR
;
A
#
# COMPACT_ATOMS: atom_id res chain seq x y z
N MET A 1 33.72 -39.57 -42.80
CA MET A 1 33.49 -40.17 -41.47
C MET A 1 33.29 -39.05 -40.44
N ARG A 2 32.06 -38.82 -39.97
CA ARG A 2 31.77 -37.85 -38.90
C ARG A 2 32.15 -38.48 -37.56
N ARG A 3 33.17 -37.94 -36.87
CA ARG A 3 33.49 -38.31 -35.48
C ARG A 3 32.40 -37.75 -34.57
N SER A 4 31.58 -38.61 -34.00
CA SER A 4 30.75 -38.31 -32.83
C SER A 4 31.68 -38.08 -31.63
N ARG A 5 31.89 -36.81 -31.24
CA ARG A 5 32.52 -36.47 -29.97
C ARG A 5 31.43 -36.53 -28.89
N GLY A 6 31.54 -37.49 -27.97
CA GLY A 6 30.67 -37.56 -26.80
C GLY A 6 30.92 -36.38 -25.87
N LEU A 7 29.86 -35.83 -25.29
CA LEU A 7 29.94 -34.78 -24.28
C LEU A 7 30.78 -35.26 -23.09
N SER A 8 31.72 -34.43 -22.65
CA SER A 8 32.51 -34.75 -21.46
C SER A 8 31.64 -34.66 -20.21
N LEU A 9 31.92 -35.49 -19.20
CA LEU A 9 31.21 -35.45 -17.91
C LEU A 9 31.24 -34.06 -17.26
N VAL A 10 32.34 -33.32 -17.48
CA VAL A 10 32.52 -31.94 -17.02
C VAL A 10 31.54 -30.99 -17.70
N GLU A 11 31.32 -31.11 -19.01
CA GLU A 11 30.34 -30.28 -19.73
C GLU A 11 28.90 -30.57 -19.28
N VAL A 12 28.58 -31.83 -18.96
CA VAL A 12 27.26 -32.20 -18.43
C VAL A 12 27.04 -31.58 -17.05
N LEU A 13 28.04 -31.67 -16.16
CA LEU A 13 27.98 -31.04 -14.83
C LEU A 13 27.90 -29.51 -14.91
N ALA A 14 28.67 -28.90 -15.81
CA ALA A 14 28.59 -27.46 -16.06
C ALA A 14 27.19 -27.04 -16.56
N SER A 15 26.61 -27.81 -17.47
CA SER A 15 25.25 -27.55 -17.98
C SER A 15 24.19 -27.70 -16.88
N LEU A 16 24.30 -28.74 -16.04
CA LEU A 16 23.38 -28.98 -14.93
C LEU A 16 23.45 -27.87 -13.87
N THR A 17 24.66 -27.44 -13.50
CA THR A 17 24.86 -26.34 -12.54
C THR A 17 24.32 -25.01 -13.08
N LEU A 18 24.51 -24.73 -14.37
CA LEU A 18 23.91 -23.56 -15.03
C LEU A 18 22.38 -23.61 -15.00
N ILE A 19 21.78 -24.77 -15.31
CA ILE A 19 20.32 -24.94 -15.27
C ILE A 19 19.79 -24.76 -13.83
N ALA A 20 20.42 -25.40 -12.85
CA ALA A 20 20.01 -25.27 -11.44
C ALA A 20 20.11 -23.83 -10.94
N GLY A 21 21.20 -23.12 -11.30
CA GLY A 21 21.40 -21.72 -10.92
C GLY A 21 20.35 -20.79 -11.54
N THR A 22 20.08 -20.95 -12.84
CA THR A 22 19.08 -20.14 -13.56
C THR A 22 17.66 -20.39 -13.03
N MET A 23 17.29 -21.64 -12.75
CA MET A 23 15.99 -21.97 -12.17
C MET A 23 15.81 -21.34 -10.78
N THR A 24 16.85 -21.37 -9.95
CA THR A 24 16.82 -20.75 -8.61
C THR A 24 16.65 -19.23 -8.71
N ALA A 25 17.37 -18.57 -9.62
CA ALA A 25 17.25 -17.14 -9.86
C ALA A 25 15.84 -16.76 -10.33
N LEU A 26 15.24 -17.56 -11.21
CA LEU A 26 13.88 -17.34 -11.71
C LEU A 26 12.84 -17.42 -10.58
N LEU A 27 12.96 -18.42 -9.70
CA LEU A 27 12.04 -18.59 -8.56
C LEU A 27 12.12 -17.42 -7.58
N LEU A 28 13.34 -16.93 -7.29
CA LEU A 28 13.53 -15.75 -6.44
C LEU A 28 12.95 -14.48 -7.08
N ALA A 29 13.17 -14.29 -8.37
CA ALA A 29 12.61 -13.17 -9.11
C ALA A 29 11.06 -13.22 -9.11
N GLN A 30 10.49 -14.40 -9.32
CA GLN A 30 9.04 -14.61 -9.28
C GLN A 30 8.47 -14.33 -7.88
N ALA A 31 9.10 -14.82 -6.82
CA ALA A 31 8.69 -14.56 -5.45
C ALA A 31 8.72 -13.05 -5.12
N ARG A 32 9.75 -12.34 -5.58
CA ARG A 32 9.85 -10.88 -5.42
C ARG A 32 8.75 -10.16 -6.20
N SER A 33 8.49 -10.56 -7.44
CA SER A 33 7.44 -9.98 -8.28
C SER A 33 6.05 -10.16 -7.65
N LEU A 34 5.74 -11.36 -7.14
CA LEU A 34 4.47 -11.61 -6.46
C LEU A 34 4.29 -10.73 -5.21
N ARG A 35 5.35 -10.55 -4.41
CA ARG A 35 5.32 -9.65 -3.25
C ARG A 35 5.11 -8.20 -3.66
N GLN A 36 5.74 -7.76 -4.75
CA GLN A 36 5.55 -6.41 -5.28
C GLN A 36 4.12 -6.20 -5.77
N LEU A 37 3.55 -7.16 -6.51
CA LEU A 37 2.16 -7.09 -6.96
C LEU A 37 1.18 -7.05 -5.78
N ALA A 38 1.40 -7.86 -4.75
CA ALA A 38 0.57 -7.84 -3.55
C ALA A 38 0.65 -6.48 -2.82
N ALA A 39 1.85 -5.92 -2.69
CA ALA A 39 2.04 -4.60 -2.08
C ALA A 39 1.36 -3.48 -2.89
N THR A 40 1.50 -3.50 -4.22
CA THR A 40 0.84 -2.53 -5.11
C THR A 40 -0.68 -2.62 -5.01
N ARG A 41 -1.23 -3.83 -5.05
CA ARG A 41 -2.68 -4.06 -4.92
C ARG A 41 -3.20 -3.50 -3.60
N GLN A 42 -2.49 -3.76 -2.50
CA GLN A 42 -2.88 -3.25 -1.19
C GLN A 42 -2.82 -1.71 -1.13
N GLY A 43 -1.83 -1.10 -1.79
CA GLY A 43 -1.76 0.37 -1.93
C GLY A 43 -2.95 0.93 -2.69
N THR A 44 -3.33 0.30 -3.81
CA THR A 44 -4.52 0.70 -4.57
C THR A 44 -5.79 0.58 -3.74
N GLU A 45 -5.98 -0.53 -3.03
CA GLU A 45 -7.13 -0.73 -2.14
C GLU A 45 -7.18 0.32 -1.02
N ALA A 46 -6.03 0.67 -0.42
CA ALA A 46 -5.95 1.71 0.59
C ALA A 46 -6.32 3.10 0.03
N HIS A 47 -5.91 3.42 -1.20
CA HIS A 47 -6.28 4.66 -1.86
C HIS A 47 -7.78 4.73 -2.16
N THR A 48 -8.36 3.67 -2.72
CA THR A 48 -9.81 3.60 -2.98
C THR A 48 -10.60 3.77 -1.69
N LEU A 49 -10.20 3.08 -0.62
CA LEU A 49 -10.82 3.25 0.70
C LEU A 49 -10.73 4.69 1.21
N ALA A 50 -9.56 5.32 1.09
CA ALA A 50 -9.39 6.71 1.51
C ALA A 50 -10.29 7.67 0.73
N GLU A 51 -10.44 7.47 -0.57
CA GLU A 51 -11.34 8.26 -1.41
C GLU A 51 -12.81 8.08 -1.00
N GLU A 52 -13.25 6.84 -0.76
CA GLU A 52 -14.59 6.55 -0.26
C GLU A 52 -14.86 7.21 1.10
N LEU A 53 -13.89 7.16 2.02
CA LEU A 53 -13.99 7.82 3.33
C LEU A 53 -14.05 9.34 3.19
N ILE A 54 -13.29 9.95 2.28
CA ILE A 54 -13.34 11.40 2.02
C ILE A 54 -14.68 11.79 1.41
N LEU A 55 -15.20 11.01 0.46
CA LEU A 55 -16.52 11.27 -0.15
C LEU A 55 -17.64 11.15 0.88
N THR A 56 -17.58 10.10 1.71
CA THR A 56 -18.52 9.87 2.81
C THR A 56 -18.46 11.01 3.83
N TRP A 57 -17.26 11.46 4.21
CA TRP A 57 -17.06 12.63 5.09
C TRP A 57 -17.64 13.92 4.50
N LYS A 58 -17.43 14.16 3.20
CA LYS A 58 -17.94 15.36 2.53
C LYS A 58 -19.48 15.36 2.45
N ALA A 59 -20.09 14.18 2.34
CA ALA A 59 -21.54 14.02 2.34
C ALA A 59 -22.13 14.17 3.76
N ASP A 60 -21.57 13.44 4.73
CA ASP A 60 -21.93 13.48 6.14
C ASP A 60 -20.70 13.21 7.02
N PRO A 61 -20.13 14.23 7.67
CA PRO A 61 -18.96 14.09 8.54
C PRO A 61 -19.17 13.14 9.72
N SER A 62 -20.40 13.06 10.23
CA SER A 62 -20.74 12.23 11.39
C SER A 62 -20.76 10.73 11.06
N SER A 63 -20.88 10.39 9.78
CA SER A 63 -20.92 9.01 9.30
C SER A 63 -19.53 8.33 9.26
N VAL A 64 -18.45 9.11 9.31
CA VAL A 64 -17.08 8.59 9.35
C VAL A 64 -16.57 8.64 10.77
N ALA A 65 -16.19 7.50 11.34
CA ALA A 65 -15.54 7.44 12.64
C ALA A 65 -14.11 8.02 12.60
N SER A 66 -13.61 8.50 13.74
CA SER A 66 -12.22 8.94 13.91
C SER A 66 -11.21 7.84 13.59
N ASP A 67 -11.60 6.59 13.74
CA ASP A 67 -10.78 5.42 13.49
C ASP A 67 -11.69 4.22 13.21
N GLY A 68 -11.16 3.25 12.49
CA GLY A 68 -11.90 2.04 12.16
C GLY A 68 -11.11 1.07 11.32
N ALA A 69 -11.68 -0.12 11.14
CA ALA A 69 -11.12 -1.16 10.29
C ALA A 69 -12.08 -1.44 9.13
N PHE A 70 -11.54 -1.44 7.91
CA PHE A 70 -12.33 -1.82 6.74
C PHE A 70 -12.38 -3.34 6.60
N ASN A 71 -11.25 -3.99 6.87
CA ASN A 71 -11.09 -5.44 6.89
C ASN A 71 -9.87 -5.82 7.76
N ALA A 72 -9.46 -7.08 7.73
CA ALA A 72 -8.30 -7.56 8.48
C ALA A 72 -6.95 -6.94 8.03
N THR A 73 -6.89 -6.31 6.86
CA THR A 73 -5.65 -5.81 6.24
C THR A 73 -5.55 -4.30 6.15
N LEU A 74 -6.65 -3.56 6.35
CA LEU A 74 -6.73 -2.12 6.23
C LEU A 74 -7.51 -1.52 7.41
N ARG A 75 -6.87 -0.55 8.07
CA ARG A 75 -7.49 0.32 9.09
C ARG A 75 -7.26 1.77 8.74
N TRP A 76 -8.10 2.67 9.23
CA TRP A 76 -7.91 4.11 9.06
C TRP A 76 -7.92 4.85 10.39
N VAL A 77 -7.30 6.02 10.38
CA VAL A 77 -7.39 7.01 11.45
C VAL A 77 -7.56 8.38 10.80
N ARG A 78 -8.63 9.08 11.15
CA ARG A 78 -8.86 10.50 10.92
C ARG A 78 -8.44 11.28 12.17
N LYS A 79 -7.63 12.32 11.97
CA LYS A 79 -7.30 13.29 13.00
C LYS A 79 -7.66 14.68 12.53
N GLU A 80 -8.24 15.44 13.44
CA GLU A 80 -8.56 16.84 13.23
C GLU A 80 -7.60 17.67 14.08
N SER A 81 -6.89 18.58 13.44
CA SER A 81 -6.00 19.50 14.15
C SER A 81 -6.81 20.63 14.78
N PRO A 82 -6.26 21.35 15.78
CA PRO A 82 -6.90 22.56 16.29
C PRO A 82 -7.16 23.57 15.16
N SER A 83 -8.29 24.24 15.21
CA SER A 83 -8.59 25.30 14.24
C SER A 83 -7.67 26.50 14.41
N TRP A 84 -7.30 27.14 13.31
CA TRP A 84 -6.59 28.42 13.33
C TRP A 84 -7.40 29.47 12.60
N ARG A 85 -7.36 30.69 13.14
CA ARG A 85 -8.05 31.84 12.57
C ARG A 85 -7.08 32.65 11.72
N THR A 86 -7.41 32.80 10.45
CA THR A 86 -6.83 33.81 9.56
C THR A 86 -7.61 35.11 9.69
N SER A 87 -7.14 36.20 9.07
CA SER A 87 -7.83 37.51 9.13
C SER A 87 -9.27 37.48 8.62
N THR A 88 -9.65 36.48 7.81
CA THR A 88 -10.97 36.39 7.17
C THR A 88 -11.72 35.09 7.43
N ARG A 89 -11.04 33.99 7.79
CA ARG A 89 -11.67 32.66 8.00
C ARG A 89 -11.00 31.84 9.08
N GLU A 90 -11.79 31.03 9.77
CA GLU A 90 -11.30 29.95 10.62
C GLU A 90 -11.19 28.67 9.78
N LEU A 91 -10.06 27.97 9.87
CA LEU A 91 -9.76 26.75 9.14
C LEU A 91 -9.25 25.67 10.10
N GLN A 92 -9.46 24.42 9.72
CA GLN A 92 -9.06 23.24 10.44
C GLN A 92 -8.40 22.26 9.46
N GLU A 93 -7.27 21.68 9.85
CA GLU A 93 -6.64 20.59 9.10
C GLU A 93 -7.30 19.27 9.49
N ILE A 94 -7.73 18.52 8.47
CA ILE A 94 -8.19 17.15 8.63
C ILE A 94 -7.20 16.24 7.92
N ARG A 95 -6.72 15.23 8.65
CA ARG A 95 -5.74 14.25 8.18
C ARG A 95 -6.34 12.86 8.27
N LEU A 96 -6.45 12.19 7.13
CA LEU A 96 -6.86 10.79 7.04
C LEU A 96 -5.64 9.94 6.67
N ARG A 97 -5.37 8.91 7.47
CA ARG A 97 -4.33 7.93 7.19
C ARG A 97 -4.95 6.54 7.13
N VAL A 98 -4.62 5.80 6.09
CA VAL A 98 -4.95 4.38 5.95
C VAL A 98 -3.68 3.58 6.18
N TYR A 99 -3.75 2.63 7.10
CA TYR A 99 -2.66 1.77 7.51
C TYR A 99 -2.88 0.35 7.03
N ARG A 100 -1.77 -0.37 6.89
CA ARG A 100 -1.78 -1.82 6.76
C ARG A 100 -2.11 -2.46 8.12
N GLY A 101 -3.35 -2.89 8.33
CA GLY A 101 -3.77 -3.74 9.45
C GLY A 101 -3.11 -3.37 10.78
N ASP A 102 -2.42 -4.32 11.39
CA ASP A 102 -1.75 -4.16 12.69
C ASP A 102 -0.37 -3.45 12.61
N GLU A 103 0.09 -3.14 11.40
CA GLU A 103 1.33 -2.40 11.17
C GLU A 103 1.04 -0.88 11.18
N ASP A 104 1.95 -0.09 11.75
CA ASP A 104 1.95 1.38 11.62
C ASP A 104 2.44 1.86 10.24
N ALA A 105 2.47 0.96 9.25
CA ALA A 105 2.80 1.29 7.88
C ALA A 105 1.63 2.02 7.21
N VAL A 106 1.81 3.32 6.98
CA VAL A 106 0.87 4.15 6.23
C VAL A 106 0.92 3.76 4.75
N LEU A 107 -0.22 3.34 4.21
CA LEU A 107 -0.39 2.99 2.80
C LEU A 107 -0.94 4.16 1.98
N ALA A 108 -1.78 4.99 2.59
CA ALA A 108 -2.30 6.21 1.98
C ALA A 108 -2.49 7.30 3.04
N GLU A 109 -2.18 8.55 2.68
CA GLU A 109 -2.36 9.72 3.53
C GLU A 109 -2.98 10.86 2.72
N TYR A 110 -4.02 11.45 3.28
CA TYR A 110 -4.71 12.60 2.71
C TYR A 110 -4.84 13.69 3.77
N VAL A 111 -4.57 14.92 3.35
CA VAL A 111 -4.69 16.10 4.19
C VAL A 111 -5.50 17.13 3.44
N TRP A 112 -6.52 17.70 4.10
CA TRP A 112 -7.31 18.77 3.52
C TRP A 112 -7.73 19.78 4.59
N LEU A 113 -8.13 20.96 4.13
CA LEU A 113 -8.54 22.08 4.98
C LEU A 113 -10.05 22.27 4.87
N GLU A 114 -10.72 22.37 6.02
CA GLU A 114 -12.15 22.71 6.10
C GLU A 114 -12.38 23.84 7.11
N ALA A 115 -13.48 24.57 6.95
CA ALA A 115 -13.92 25.48 8.01
C ALA A 115 -14.45 24.64 9.18
N PRO A 116 -14.13 24.99 10.45
CA PRO A 116 -14.61 24.24 11.59
C PRO A 116 -16.14 24.26 11.64
N ARG A 117 -16.74 23.08 11.82
CA ARG A 117 -18.20 22.96 11.88
C ARG A 117 -18.69 23.39 13.26
N ARG A 118 -19.70 24.26 13.31
CA ARG A 118 -20.36 24.66 14.57
C ARG A 118 -21.14 23.44 15.12
N GLY A 119 -20.56 22.68 16.04
CA GLY A 119 -21.27 21.57 16.68
C GLY A 119 -20.44 20.67 17.60
N ASP A 120 -19.15 20.47 17.35
CA ASP A 120 -18.33 19.50 18.10
C ASP A 120 -17.67 20.10 19.36
N ARG A 121 -18.48 20.58 20.29
CA ARG A 121 -18.04 20.91 21.67
C ARG A 121 -18.72 20.03 22.70
#